data_AF-A0A9P8QEU1-F1
#
_entry.id   AF-A0A9P8QEU1-F1
#
_cell.length_a   1.000
_cell.length_b   1.000
_cell.length_c   1.000
_cell.angle_alpha   90.00
_cell.angle_beta   90.00
_cell.angle_gamma   90.00
#
_symmetry.space_group_name_H-M   'P 1'
#
loop_
_entity.id
_entity.type
_entity.pdbx_description
1 polymer ?
#
loop_
_entity_poly.entity_id
_entity_poly.type
_entity_poly.pdbx_seq_one_letter_code
_entity_poly.pdbx_strand_id
1 'polypeptide(L)'
;FNTFTISPPQYLMYLASLLLKEGVEIHRGVVRDLDAVKFKGEDPDYIVNSTGIQYNDLEGRNDPELRPIRGHTLLIENSLPYQVTFNEEDPAEEGEFLMVFPRKEGGSVLGGIYDSTSLRFDASIHQDFVERLQRKA
;
A
#
# COMPACT_ATOMS: atom_id res chain seq x y z
N PHE A 1 -16.61 13.34 13.18
CA PHE A 1 -15.16 13.60 13.34
C PHE A 1 -14.67 14.25 12.06
N ASN A 2 -13.67 15.14 12.12
CA ASN A 2 -13.08 15.75 10.92
C ASN A 2 -11.72 15.09 10.66
N THR A 3 -11.49 14.64 9.43
CA THR A 3 -10.24 13.98 9.00
C THR A 3 -9.94 14.32 7.54
N PHE A 4 -8.84 13.77 7.02
CA PHE A 4 -8.43 13.90 5.63
C PHE A 4 -8.36 12.53 4.94
N THR A 5 -8.73 12.49 3.67
CA THR A 5 -8.45 11.36 2.78
C THR A 5 -7.39 11.77 1.77
N ILE A 6 -6.41 10.90 1.55
CA ILE A 6 -5.32 11.11 0.60
C ILE A 6 -5.53 10.17 -0.58
N SER A 7 -5.48 10.69 -1.81
CA SER A 7 -5.38 9.88 -3.02
C SER A 7 -3.92 9.44 -3.22
N PRO A 8 -3.55 8.17 -2.97
CA PRO A 8 -2.14 7.78 -2.91
C PRO A 8 -1.35 8.05 -4.20
N PRO A 9 -1.85 7.74 -5.42
CA PRO A 9 -1.12 8.01 -6.64
C PRO A 9 -0.79 9.50 -6.82
N GLN A 10 -1.75 10.39 -6.54
CA GLN A 10 -1.53 11.84 -6.67
C GLN A 10 -0.57 12.37 -5.61
N TYR A 11 -0.69 11.88 -4.38
CA TYR A 11 0.15 12.33 -3.28
C TYR A 11 1.61 11.89 -3.47
N LEU A 12 1.84 10.67 -3.95
CA LEU A 12 3.19 10.20 -4.29
C LEU A 12 3.81 11.02 -5.43
N MET A 13 3.02 11.38 -6.46
CA MET A 13 3.49 12.27 -7.51
C MET A 13 3.82 13.68 -7.01
N TYR A 14 3.01 14.20 -6.08
CA TYR A 14 3.28 15.47 -5.41
C TYR A 14 4.61 15.41 -4.63
N LEU A 15 4.82 14.38 -3.81
CA LEU A 15 6.07 14.19 -3.08
C LEU A 15 7.27 14.08 -4.02
N ALA A 16 7.17 13.31 -5.11
CA ALA A 16 8.22 13.23 -6.11
C ALA A 16 8.54 14.60 -6.74
N SER A 17 7.52 15.42 -7.02
CA SER A 17 7.72 16.77 -7.55
C SER A 17 8.44 17.70 -6.57
N LEU A 18 8.17 17.58 -5.26
CA LEU A 18 8.87 18.32 -4.22
C LEU A 18 10.35 17.94 -4.17
N LEU A 19 10.65 16.63 -4.19
CA LEU A 19 12.02 16.12 -4.20
C LEU A 19 12.80 16.63 -5.42
N LEU A 20 12.22 16.53 -6.61
CA LEU A 20 12.84 17.03 -7.84
C LEU A 20 13.12 18.54 -7.80
N LYS A 21 12.23 19.32 -7.18
CA LYS A 21 12.42 20.77 -7.01
C LYS A 21 13.60 21.11 -6.10
N GLU A 22 13.85 20.29 -5.09
CA GLU A 22 14.99 20.40 -4.19
C GLU A 22 16.28 19.80 -4.79
N GLY A 23 16.24 19.35 -6.06
CA GLY A 23 17.40 18.80 -6.76
C GLY A 23 17.69 17.33 -6.45
N VAL A 24 16.78 16.61 -5.80
CA VAL A 24 16.92 15.17 -5.58
C VAL A 24 16.78 14.43 -6.90
N GLU A 25 17.71 13.53 -7.18
CA GLU A 25 17.66 12.67 -8.37
C GLU A 25 16.93 11.36 -8.07
N ILE A 26 15.94 11.02 -8.90
CA ILE A 26 15.18 9.77 -8.78
C ILE A 26 15.61 8.81 -9.88
N HIS A 27 16.18 7.68 -9.50
CA HIS A 27 16.67 6.66 -10.42
C HIS A 27 15.88 5.36 -10.24
N ARG A 28 15.41 4.78 -11.35
CA ARG A 28 14.81 3.44 -11.33
C ARG A 28 15.94 2.41 -11.33
N GLY A 29 15.95 1.54 -10.32
CA GLY A 29 16.92 0.44 -10.22
C GLY A 29 16.38 -0.71 -9.38
N VAL A 30 17.10 -1.83 -9.39
CA VAL A 30 16.87 -2.98 -8.51
C VAL A 30 18.10 -3.12 -7.64
N VAL A 31 17.90 -3.03 -6.33
CA VAL A 31 18.96 -3.23 -5.33
C VAL A 31 18.77 -4.60 -4.73
N ARG A 32 19.83 -5.42 -4.75
CA ARG A 32 19.85 -6.73 -4.08
C ARG A 32 20.69 -6.70 -2.82
N ASP A 33 21.79 -5.98 -2.84
CA ASP A 33 22.68 -5.79 -1.71
C ASP A 33 22.84 -4.29 -1.45
N LEU A 34 22.57 -3.87 -0.22
CA LEU A 34 22.73 -2.47 0.19
C LEU A 34 24.20 -2.05 0.24
N ASP A 35 25.09 -2.99 0.59
CA ASP A 35 26.51 -2.70 0.76
C ASP A 35 27.23 -2.56 -0.60
N ALA A 36 26.59 -3.03 -1.68
CA ALA A 36 27.04 -2.87 -3.06
C ALA A 36 26.41 -1.66 -3.79
N VAL A 37 25.55 -0.89 -3.13
CA VAL A 37 24.91 0.29 -3.76
C VAL A 37 25.96 1.34 -4.05
N LYS A 38 26.04 1.76 -5.32
CA LYS A 38 26.84 2.90 -5.77
C LYS A 38 25.93 3.95 -6.36
N PHE A 39 26.15 5.21 -5.99
CA PHE A 39 25.49 6.34 -6.63
C PHE A 39 26.50 7.09 -7.50
N LYS A 40 26.26 7.15 -8.81
CA LYS A 40 27.19 7.75 -9.79
C LYS A 40 28.62 7.19 -9.72
N GLY A 41 28.77 5.93 -9.31
CA GLY A 41 30.06 5.26 -9.17
C GLY A 41 30.75 5.44 -7.81
N GLU A 42 30.16 6.21 -6.90
CA GLU A 42 30.69 6.46 -5.57
C GLU A 42 29.88 5.72 -4.49
N ASP A 43 30.53 5.45 -3.37
CA ASP A 43 29.88 4.92 -2.18
C ASP A 43 29.06 6.02 -1.49
N PRO A 44 27.79 5.78 -1.15
CA PRO A 44 27.02 6.72 -0.36
C PRO A 44 27.55 6.76 1.10
N ASP A 45 27.59 7.95 1.70
CA ASP A 45 27.91 8.09 3.14
C ASP A 45 26.85 7.45 4.03
N TYR A 46 25.59 7.50 3.60
CA TYR A 46 24.43 6.97 4.31
C TYR A 46 23.41 6.37 3.35
N ILE A 47 22.80 5.28 3.78
CA ILE A 47 21.68 4.63 3.09
C ILE A 47 20.47 4.63 4.03
N VAL A 48 19.36 5.22 3.57
CA VAL A 48 18.07 5.11 4.24
C VAL A 48 17.28 3.99 3.57
N ASN A 49 17.13 2.86 4.25
CA ASN A 49 16.39 1.73 3.72
C ASN A 49 14.87 1.92 3.93
N SER A 50 14.09 1.90 2.85
CA SER A 50 12.63 1.99 2.88
C SER A 50 11.97 0.98 1.93
N THR A 51 12.51 -0.24 1.83
CA THR A 51 12.02 -1.31 0.92
C THR A 51 10.75 -2.03 1.40
N GLY A 52 10.24 -1.72 2.60
CA GLY A 52 9.00 -2.29 3.12
C GLY A 52 9.07 -3.82 3.20
N ILE A 53 8.07 -4.50 2.63
CA ILE A 53 7.97 -5.98 2.67
C ILE A 53 9.15 -6.68 1.96
N GLN A 54 9.83 -5.98 1.05
CA GLN A 54 10.97 -6.51 0.29
C GLN A 54 12.29 -6.46 1.07
N TYR A 55 12.28 -6.05 2.34
CA TYR A 55 13.49 -6.07 3.17
C TYR A 55 14.14 -7.47 3.21
N ASN A 56 13.32 -8.53 3.29
CA ASN A 56 13.80 -9.92 3.31
C ASN A 56 14.28 -10.44 1.94
N ASP A 57 14.06 -9.67 0.87
CA ASP A 57 14.60 -9.99 -0.46
C ASP A 57 16.02 -9.44 -0.65
N LEU A 58 16.50 -8.61 0.29
CA LEU A 58 17.86 -8.05 0.28
C LEU A 58 18.87 -9.07 0.83
N GLU A 59 20.05 -9.11 0.22
CA GLU A 59 21.13 -10.01 0.58
C GLU A 59 21.61 -9.76 2.02
N GLY A 60 21.77 -10.86 2.76
CA GLY A 60 22.17 -10.82 4.16
C GLY A 60 21.14 -10.20 5.11
N ARG A 61 19.93 -9.86 4.63
CA ARG A 61 18.85 -9.30 5.44
C ARG A 61 17.77 -10.34 5.65
N ASN A 62 17.34 -10.49 6.90
CA ASN A 62 16.23 -11.35 7.25
C ASN A 62 15.62 -10.86 8.56
N ASP A 63 14.41 -10.32 8.48
CA ASP A 63 13.55 -10.01 9.61
C ASP A 63 12.43 -11.06 9.67
N PRO A 64 12.48 -12.00 10.64
CA PRO A 64 11.47 -13.06 10.76
C PRO A 64 10.09 -12.55 11.19
N GLU A 65 10.01 -11.34 11.77
CA GLU A 65 8.74 -10.74 12.18
C GLU A 65 8.05 -10.02 11.01
N LEU A 66 8.77 -9.78 9.91
CA LEU A 66 8.25 -9.14 8.72
C LEU A 66 7.38 -10.12 7.92
N ARG A 67 6.06 -9.85 7.93
CA ARG A 67 5.05 -10.62 7.22
C ARG A 67 4.10 -9.72 6.42
N PRO A 68 3.60 -10.17 5.27
CA PRO A 68 2.61 -9.41 4.53
C PRO A 68 1.26 -9.48 5.24
N ILE A 69 0.52 -8.38 5.17
CA ILE A 69 -0.91 -8.37 5.48
C ILE A 69 -1.61 -8.02 4.17
N ARG A 70 -2.41 -8.94 3.68
CA ARG A 70 -3.12 -8.77 2.42
C ARG A 70 -4.36 -7.91 2.66
N GLY A 71 -4.48 -6.85 1.88
CA GLY A 71 -5.66 -6.01 1.79
C GLY A 71 -6.26 -6.08 0.40
N HIS A 72 -7.56 -6.33 0.31
CA HIS A 72 -8.32 -6.22 -0.93
C HIS A 72 -9.27 -5.04 -0.88
N THR A 73 -9.36 -4.31 -1.99
CA THR A 73 -10.27 -3.19 -2.15
C THR A 73 -10.86 -3.18 -3.57
N LEU A 74 -12.02 -2.57 -3.72
CA LEU A 74 -12.63 -2.20 -4.99
C LEU A 74 -12.53 -0.69 -5.18
N LEU A 75 -12.17 -0.28 -6.39
CA LEU A 75 -12.30 1.10 -6.81
C LEU A 75 -13.66 1.25 -7.50
N ILE A 76 -14.52 2.10 -6.95
CA ILE A 76 -15.84 2.39 -7.50
C ILE A 76 -15.89 3.82 -8.04
N GLU A 77 -16.78 4.06 -9.00
CA GLU A 77 -17.00 5.39 -9.61
C GLU A 77 -17.87 6.30 -8.74
N ASN A 78 -18.68 5.73 -7.85
CA ASN A 78 -19.52 6.49 -6.93
C ASN A 78 -18.66 7.25 -5.92
N SER A 79 -18.88 8.56 -5.82
CA SER A 79 -18.30 9.41 -4.79
C SER A 79 -19.31 9.60 -3.66
N LEU A 80 -18.93 9.20 -2.45
CA LEU A 80 -19.69 9.53 -1.24
C LEU A 80 -19.05 10.74 -0.54
N PRO A 81 -19.84 11.64 0.07
CA PRO A 81 -19.32 12.85 0.70
C PRO A 81 -18.73 12.60 2.10
N TYR A 82 -18.51 11.34 2.48
CA TYR A 82 -18.06 10.94 3.81
C TYR A 82 -17.03 9.80 3.74
N GLN A 83 -16.15 9.79 4.74
CA GLN A 83 -15.25 8.67 5.03
C GLN A 83 -15.85 7.87 6.20
N VAL A 84 -15.96 6.56 6.04
CA VAL A 84 -16.52 5.68 7.08
C VAL A 84 -15.87 4.31 7.08
N THR A 85 -15.80 3.72 8.26
CA THR A 85 -15.43 2.32 8.48
C THR A 85 -16.49 1.67 9.36
N PHE A 86 -16.91 0.46 8.99
CA PHE A 86 -17.82 -0.39 9.73
C PHE A 86 -17.08 -1.68 10.09
N ASN A 87 -17.18 -2.07 11.36
CA ASN A 87 -16.75 -3.38 11.79
C ASN A 87 -17.88 -4.36 11.51
N GLU A 88 -17.56 -5.50 10.92
CA GLU A 88 -18.55 -6.56 10.71
C GLU A 88 -18.63 -7.44 11.96
N GLU A 89 -19.84 -7.61 12.47
CA GLU A 89 -20.09 -8.43 13.66
C GLU A 89 -19.94 -9.94 13.38
N ASP A 90 -20.34 -10.37 12.18
CA ASP A 90 -20.26 -11.76 11.71
C ASP A 90 -19.68 -11.80 10.28
N PRO A 91 -18.37 -11.58 10.13
CA PRO A 91 -17.74 -11.58 8.82
C PRO A 91 -17.69 -13.01 8.25
N ALA A 92 -17.85 -13.14 6.93
CA ALA A 92 -17.75 -14.44 6.27
C ALA A 92 -16.33 -15.02 6.30
N GLU A 93 -15.35 -14.14 6.42
CA GLU A 93 -13.92 -14.45 6.53
C GLU A 93 -13.29 -13.56 7.59
N GLU A 94 -12.35 -14.11 8.36
CA GLU A 94 -11.70 -13.36 9.43
C GLU A 94 -10.99 -12.11 8.89
N GLY A 95 -11.19 -10.97 9.57
CA GLY A 95 -10.58 -9.71 9.18
C GLY A 95 -11.32 -8.98 8.06
N GLU A 96 -12.47 -9.45 7.57
CA GLU A 96 -13.32 -8.63 6.71
C GLU A 96 -13.93 -7.45 7.49
N PHE A 97 -13.98 -6.31 6.83
CA PHE A 97 -14.65 -5.10 7.30
C PHE A 97 -15.19 -4.32 6.10
N LEU A 98 -15.98 -3.28 6.36
CA LEU A 98 -16.41 -2.34 5.32
C LEU A 98 -15.75 -0.98 5.56
N MET A 99 -15.12 -0.41 4.54
CA MET A 99 -14.62 0.95 4.55
C MET A 99 -15.00 1.65 3.26
N VAL A 100 -15.38 2.91 3.35
CA VAL A 100 -15.63 3.79 2.20
C VAL A 100 -14.80 5.05 2.34
N PHE A 101 -13.85 5.23 1.42
CA PHE A 101 -12.90 6.33 1.44
C PHE A 101 -12.98 7.08 0.11
N PRO A 102 -13.52 8.32 0.09
CA PRO A 102 -13.68 9.07 -1.15
C PRO A 102 -12.33 9.52 -1.70
N ARG A 103 -12.18 9.47 -3.02
CA ARG A 103 -10.94 9.88 -3.69
C ARG A 103 -11.06 11.29 -4.25
N LYS A 104 -9.97 12.05 -4.19
CA LYS A 104 -9.91 13.43 -4.67
C LYS A 104 -10.22 13.56 -6.17
N GLU A 105 -9.83 12.57 -6.96
CA GLU A 105 -10.08 12.48 -8.40
C GLU A 105 -11.50 12.01 -8.77
N GLY A 106 -12.35 11.70 -7.79
CA GLY A 106 -13.65 11.08 -8.01
C GLY A 106 -13.65 9.56 -7.76
N GLY A 107 -14.84 9.02 -7.53
CA GLY A 107 -15.02 7.67 -7.03
C GLY A 107 -14.63 7.50 -5.55
N SER A 108 -14.64 6.25 -5.11
CA SER A 108 -14.29 5.87 -3.74
C SER A 108 -13.52 4.55 -3.73
N VAL A 109 -12.74 4.32 -2.66
CA VAL A 109 -12.19 3.01 -2.32
C VAL A 109 -13.20 2.34 -1.40
N LEU A 110 -13.63 1.14 -1.79
CA LEU A 110 -14.42 0.22 -0.99
C LEU A 110 -13.50 -0.89 -0.51
N GLY A 111 -13.42 -1.14 0.78
CA GLY A 111 -12.63 -2.23 1.36
C GLY A 111 -13.36 -2.80 2.56
N GLY A 112 -12.76 -3.70 3.33
CA GLY A 112 -11.46 -4.32 3.10
C GLY A 112 -11.36 -5.65 3.85
N ILE A 113 -10.27 -6.36 3.61
CA ILE A 113 -9.89 -7.52 4.42
C ILE A 113 -8.53 -7.25 5.04
N TYR A 114 -8.36 -7.65 6.29
CA TYR A 114 -7.09 -7.71 6.98
C TYR A 114 -6.67 -9.18 7.07
N ASP A 115 -6.07 -9.69 6.01
CA ASP A 115 -5.61 -11.09 5.99
C ASP A 115 -4.13 -11.17 6.40
N SER A 116 -3.89 -11.65 7.63
CA SER A 116 -2.55 -11.88 8.17
C SER A 116 -2.07 -13.33 8.06
N THR A 117 -2.86 -14.19 7.40
CA THR A 117 -2.57 -15.61 7.18
C THR A 117 -1.69 -15.85 5.94
N SER A 118 -1.68 -14.88 5.02
CA SER A 118 -0.81 -14.88 3.84
C SER A 118 0.67 -15.03 4.24
N LEU A 119 1.27 -16.18 3.90
CA LEU A 119 2.69 -16.46 4.17
C LEU A 119 3.65 -15.73 3.22
N ARG A 120 3.13 -15.27 2.08
CA ARG A 120 3.89 -14.58 1.03
C ARG A 120 3.03 -13.48 0.44
N PHE A 121 3.67 -12.55 -0.27
CA PHE A 121 2.95 -11.53 -1.02
C PHE A 121 2.10 -12.18 -2.12
N ASP A 122 0.78 -12.03 -2.04
CA ASP A 122 -0.19 -12.56 -3.00
C ASP A 122 -1.01 -11.42 -3.62
N ALA A 123 -0.83 -11.22 -4.92
CA ALA A 123 -1.53 -10.21 -5.72
C ALA A 123 -2.70 -10.78 -6.54
N SER A 124 -3.05 -12.06 -6.35
CA SER A 124 -4.21 -12.66 -7.01
C SER A 124 -5.51 -11.97 -6.56
N ILE A 125 -6.56 -12.08 -7.37
CA ILE A 125 -7.88 -11.54 -7.00
C ILE A 125 -8.60 -12.58 -6.13
N HIS A 126 -9.06 -12.15 -4.96
CA HIS A 126 -9.93 -12.98 -4.12
C HIS A 126 -11.39 -12.85 -4.59
N GLN A 127 -11.79 -13.68 -5.56
CA GLN A 127 -13.09 -13.55 -6.24
C GLN A 127 -14.29 -13.58 -5.27
N ASP A 128 -14.30 -14.51 -4.31
CA ASP A 128 -15.43 -14.60 -3.38
C ASP A 128 -15.57 -13.34 -2.49
N PHE A 129 -14.46 -12.75 -2.04
CA PHE A 129 -14.45 -11.50 -1.29
C PHE A 129 -14.97 -10.33 -2.15
N VAL A 130 -14.57 -10.27 -3.42
CA VAL A 130 -15.07 -9.26 -4.37
C VAL A 130 -16.59 -9.33 -4.49
N GLU A 131 -17.15 -10.53 -4.67
CA GLU A 131 -18.61 -10.71 -4.79
C GLU A 131 -19.35 -10.31 -3.51
N ARG A 132 -18.80 -10.64 -2.33
CA ARG A 132 -19.36 -10.21 -1.05
C ARG A 132 -19.32 -8.70 -0.90
N LEU A 133 -18.20 -8.07 -1.23
CA LEU A 133 -18.02 -6.62 -1.12
C LEU A 133 -18.93 -5.84 -2.09
N GLN A 134 -19.16 -6.37 -3.30
CA GLN A 134 -20.12 -5.81 -4.25
C GLN A 134 -21.56 -5.84 -3.75
N ARG A 135 -21.97 -6.85 -2.97
CA ARG A 135 -23.31 -6.92 -2.37
C ARG A 135 -23.51 -5.89 -1.24
N LYS A 136 -22.42 -5.38 -0.67
CA LYS A 136 -22.42 -4.34 0.38
C LYS A 136 -22.37 -2.92 -0.18
N ALA A 137 -22.03 -2.76 -1.46
CA ALA A 137 -21.88 -1.49 -2.18
C ALA A 137 -23.22 -0.96 -2.69
#